data_AF-A0A3C0QLK7-F1
#
_entry.id   AF-A0A3C0QLK7-F1
#
_cell.length_a   1.000
_cell.length_b   1.000
_cell.length_c   1.000
_cell.angle_alpha   90.00
_cell.angle_beta   90.00
_cell.angle_gamma   90.00
#
_symmetry.space_group_name_H-M   'P 1'
#
loop_
_entity.id
_entity.type
_entity.pdbx_description
1 polymer ?
#
loop_
_entity_poly.entity_id
_entity_poly.type
_entity_poly.pdbx_seq_one_letter_code
_entity_poly.pdbx_strand_id
1 'polypeptide(L)' 'MLYKLDISTYIPGKIICMGMNYRSHIQEQDGRFPKKPVLFSRVKSCIIKNGENVLCPPEIKELDYEL' A
#
# COMPACT_ATOMS: atom_id res chain seq x y z
N MET A 1 17.78 14.88 -18.33
CA MET A 1 17.11 13.77 -19.05
C MET A 1 15.98 13.27 -18.15
N LEU A 2 14.77 13.83 -18.30
CA LEU A 2 13.61 13.37 -17.55
C LEU A 2 13.12 12.08 -18.20
N TYR A 3 13.40 10.94 -17.57
CA TYR A 3 12.76 9.69 -17.94
C TYR A 3 11.26 9.88 -17.74
N LYS A 4 10.52 9.91 -18.84
CA LYS A 4 9.05 9.93 -18.82
C LYS A 4 8.63 8.53 -18.41
N LEU A 5 8.42 8.33 -17.11
CA LEU A 5 7.99 7.06 -16.56
C LEU A 5 6.55 6.80 -17.03
N ASP A 6 6.35 5.77 -17.83
CA ASP A 6 5.01 5.26 -18.09
C ASP A 6 4.62 4.32 -16.95
N ILE A 7 3.76 4.80 -16.05
CA ILE A 7 3.30 4.03 -14.90
C ILE A 7 2.50 2.79 -15.31
N SER A 8 1.94 2.77 -16.52
CA SER A 8 1.16 1.64 -17.03
C SER A 8 2.03 0.43 -17.40
N THR A 9 3.33 0.66 -17.63
CA THR A 9 4.31 -0.38 -17.98
C THR A 9 5.47 -0.48 -16.99
N TYR A 10 5.51 0.38 -15.97
CA TYR A 10 6.60 0.40 -15.00
C TYR A 10 6.53 -0.80 -14.06
N ILE A 11 7.68 -1.45 -13.85
CA ILE A 11 7.84 -2.54 -12.88
C ILE A 11 8.79 -2.06 -11.78
N PRO A 12 8.29 -1.83 -10.54
CA PRO A 12 9.14 -1.36 -9.46
C PRO A 12 10.14 -2.42 -9.00
N GLY A 13 11.37 -2.00 -8.71
CA GLY A 13 12.37 -2.88 -8.10
C GLY A 13 12.12 -3.16 -6.62
N LYS A 14 11.59 -2.17 -5.87
CA LYS A 14 11.20 -2.28 -4.46
C LYS A 14 9.94 -1.46 -4.22
N ILE A 15 9.04 -1.97 -3.37
CA ILE A 15 7.84 -1.28 -2.90
C ILE A 15 7.99 -1.11 -1.40
N ILE A 16 8.17 0.14 -0.95
CA ILE A 16 8.30 0.50 0.46
C ILE A 16 7.05 1.29 0.85
N CYS A 17 6.26 0.75 1.76
CA CYS A 17 5.02 1.32 2.25
C CYS A 17 5.25 2.07 3.56
N MET A 18 4.46 3.12 3.79
CA MET A 18 4.48 3.91 5.01
C MET A 18 3.18 3.67 5.78
N GLY A 19 3.30 3.13 6.99
CA GLY A 19 2.17 2.95 7.89
C GLY A 19 2.00 4.12 8.84
N MET A 20 0.80 4.27 9.42
CA MET A 20 0.50 5.21 10.51
C MET A 20 0.99 6.64 10.22
N ASN A 21 0.61 7.19 9.06
CA ASN A 21 1.04 8.52 8.60
C ASN A 21 -0.09 9.55 8.51
N TYR A 22 -1.30 9.21 8.96
CA TYR A 22 -2.43 10.13 9.08
C TYR A 22 -2.93 10.14 10.51
N ARG A 23 -3.14 11.34 11.08
CA ARG A 23 -3.57 11.48 12.48
C ARG A 23 -4.92 10.79 12.75
N SER A 24 -5.89 10.96 11.86
CA SER A 24 -7.20 10.32 11.96
C SER A 24 -7.09 8.79 11.93
N HIS A 25 -6.34 8.25 10.97
CA HIS A 25 -6.11 6.81 10.87
C HIS A 25 -5.43 6.22 12.12
N ILE A 26 -4.45 6.93 12.71
CA ILE A 26 -3.84 6.51 13.99
C ILE A 26 -4.89 6.47 15.12
N GLN A 27 -5.80 7.44 15.15
CA GLN A 27 -6.85 7.54 16.17
C GLN A 27 -7.93 6.47 16.04
N GLU A 28 -8.24 6.03 14.82
CA GLU A 28 -9.19 4.94 14.53
C GLU A 28 -8.67 3.57 14.97
N GLN A 29 -7.35 3.41 15.04
CA GLN A 29 -6.67 2.19 15.46
C GLN A 29 -6.47 2.18 16.99
N ASP A 30 -5.22 2.21 17.47
CA ASP A 30 -4.89 2.16 18.89
C ASP A 30 -4.49 3.52 19.50
N GLY A 31 -4.45 4.58 18.69
CA GLY A 31 -4.07 5.94 19.11
C GLY A 31 -2.58 6.13 19.41
N ARG A 32 -1.71 5.13 19.20
CA ARG A 32 -0.29 5.21 19.53
C ARG A 32 0.51 5.83 18.39
N PHE A 33 0.76 7.13 18.50
CA PHE A 33 1.59 7.87 17.55
C PHE A 33 3.03 7.31 17.50
N PRO A 34 3.52 6.88 16.33
CA PRO A 34 4.86 6.33 16.21
C PRO A 34 5.92 7.43 16.34
N LYS A 35 6.99 7.16 17.09
CA LYS A 35 8.12 8.10 17.25
C LYS A 35 9.07 8.15 16.05
N LYS A 36 8.96 7.18 15.13
CA LYS A 36 9.76 7.01 13.92
C LYS A 36 8.85 6.47 12.80
N PRO A 37 9.20 6.65 11.52
CA PRO A 37 8.41 6.11 10.42
C PRO A 37 8.22 4.59 10.52
N VAL A 38 6.99 4.13 10.35
CA VAL A 38 6.67 2.71 10.24
C VAL A 38 6.80 2.33 8.77
N LEU A 39 7.86 1.59 8.44
CA LEU A 39 8.14 1.14 7.08
C LEU A 39 7.93 -0.37 6.99
N PHE A 40 7.26 -0.80 5.93
CA PHE A 40 7.08 -2.21 5.58
C PHE A 40 7.14 -2.39 4.06
N SER A 41 7.21 -3.63 3.59
CA SER A 41 7.26 -3.93 2.17
C SER A 41 5.99 -4.60 1.68
N ARG A 42 5.70 -4.39 0.41
CA ARG A 42 4.79 -5.22 -0.38
C ARG A 42 5.58 -5.92 -1.48
N VAL A 43 5.12 -7.09 -1.90
CA VAL A 43 5.76 -7.87 -2.96
C VAL A 43 5.26 -7.40 -4.33
N LYS A 44 6.13 -7.40 -5.34
CA LYS A 44 5.77 -6.96 -6.70
C LYS A 44 4.56 -7.67 -7.31
N SER A 45 4.30 -8.90 -6.88
CA SER A 45 3.19 -9.72 -7.36
C SER A 45 1.81 -9.26 -6.86
N CYS A 46 1.73 -8.31 -5.92
CA CYS A 46 0.45 -7.75 -5.47
C CYS A 46 -0.01 -6.53 -6.28
N ILE A 47 0.77 -6.09 -7.27
CA ILE A 47 0.40 -4.96 -8.14
C ILE A 47 -0.59 -5.46 -9.20
N ILE A 48 -1.71 -4.77 -9.32
CA ILE A 48 -2.68 -4.89 -10.41
C ILE A 48 -2.85 -3.53 -11.10
N LYS A 49 -3.35 -3.49 -12.33
CA LYS A 49 -3.58 -2.24 -13.04
C LYS A 49 -4.80 -1.51 -12.48
N ASN A 50 -4.85 -0.20 -12.69
CA ASN A 50 -6.05 0.58 -12.38
C ASN A 50 -7.27 0.02 -13.13
N GLY A 51 -8.35 -0.24 -12.42
CA GLY A 51 -9.58 -0.83 -12.96
C GLY A 51 -9.57 -2.36 -13.08
N GLU A 52 -8.49 -3.06 -12.73
CA GLU A 52 -8.51 -4.51 -12.58
C GLU A 52 -9.19 -4.93 -11.27
N ASN A 53 -9.73 -6.16 -11.26
CA ASN A 53 -10.44 -6.70 -10.10
C ASN A 53 -9.45 -7.07 -8.98
N VAL A 54 -9.79 -6.71 -7.74
CA VAL A 54 -9.15 -7.27 -6.54
C VAL A 54 -9.81 -8.62 -6.24
N LEU A 55 -9.04 -9.70 -6.35
CA LEU A 55 -9.52 -11.04 -6.00
C LEU A 55 -9.44 -11.22 -4.48
N CYS A 56 -10.56 -11.60 -3.86
CA CYS A 56 -10.64 -11.95 -2.45
C CYS A 56 -10.72 -13.49 -2.31
N PRO A 57 -9.64 -14.18 -1.88
CA PRO A 57 -9.68 -15.61 -1.62
C PRO A 57 -10.71 -15.98 -0.55
N PRO A 58 -11.35 -17.17 -0.62
CA PRO A 58 -12.40 -17.57 0.31
C PRO A 58 -11.95 -17.70 1.78
N GLU A 59 -10.64 -17.82 2.03
CA GLU A 59 -10.06 -17.90 3.37
C GLU A 59 -9.97 -16.52 4.05
N ILE A 60 -10.11 -15.42 3.30
CA ILE A 60 -10.05 -14.07 3.83
C ILE A 60 -11.36 -13.73 4.56
N LYS A 61 -11.24 -13.40 5.85
CA LYS A 61 -12.38 -13.00 6.70
C LYS A 61 -12.63 -11.50 6.68
N GLU A 62 -11.56 -10.72 6.57
CA GLU A 62 -11.59 -9.26 6.62
C GLU A 62 -10.68 -8.73 5.51
N LEU A 63 -11.32 -8.14 4.50
CA LEU A 63 -10.66 -7.42 3.42
C LEU A 63 -10.88 -5.93 3.65
N ASP A 64 -9.79 -5.17 3.70
CA ASP A 64 -9.81 -3.75 4.01
C ASP A 64 -9.05 -2.93 2.94
N TYR A 65 -9.28 -1.62 2.90
CA TYR A 65 -8.71 -0.70 1.93
C TYR A 65 -7.95 0.46 2.60
N GLU A 66 -6.93 0.96 1.91
CA GLU A 66 -6.12 2.11 2.29
C GLU A 66 -6.00 3.02 1.07
N LEU A 67 -6.38 4.31 1.20
CA LEU A 67 -6.35 5.31 0.13
C LEU A 67 -5.11 6.21 0.23
#